data_AF-R7MXR6-F1
#
_entry.id   AF-R7MXR6-F1
#
_cell.length_a   1.000
_cell.length_b   1.000
_cell.length_c   1.000
_cell.angle_alpha   90.00
_cell.angle_beta   90.00
_cell.angle_gamma   90.00
#
_symmetry.space_group_name_H-M   'P 1'
#
loop_
_entity.id
_entity.type
_entity.pdbx_description
1 polymer ?
#
loop_
_entity_poly.entity_id
_entity_poly.type
_entity_poly.pdbx_seq_one_letter_code
_entity_poly.pdbx_strand_id
1 'polypeptide(L)' 'MNYVRMPDNLVQQRLDQELADVLMAISVTTNSIARHLQILNGQRKAKGVNLNDKR' A
#
# COMPACT_ATOMS: atom_id res chain seq x y z
N MET A 1 -16.20 -38.24 14.10
CA MET A 1 -15.89 -36.85 13.72
C MET A 1 -14.83 -36.88 12.63
N ASN A 2 -15.25 -36.81 11.35
CA ASN A 2 -14.31 -36.75 10.23
C ASN A 2 -13.88 -35.29 10.06
N TYR A 3 -12.71 -34.95 10.60
CA TYR A 3 -12.04 -33.71 10.26
C TYR A 3 -11.57 -33.86 8.81
N VAL A 4 -12.31 -33.24 7.89
CA VAL A 4 -11.85 -33.07 6.51
C VAL A 4 -10.57 -32.25 6.59
N ARG A 5 -9.41 -32.92 6.60
CA ARG A 5 -8.10 -32.28 6.46
C ARG A 5 -8.10 -31.67 5.07
N MET A 6 -8.32 -30.36 4.99
CA MET A 6 -8.07 -29.61 3.77
C MET A 6 -6.61 -29.90 3.37
N PRO A 7 -6.34 -30.32 2.15
CA PRO A 7 -4.98 -30.57 1.72
C PRO A 7 -4.18 -29.27 1.86
N ASP A 8 -2.97 -29.37 2.41
CA ASP A 8 -2.15 -28.22 2.84
C ASP A 8 -1.93 -27.19 1.71
N ASN A 9 -2.01 -27.65 0.45
CA ASN A 9 -1.95 -26.81 -0.75
C ASN A 9 -3.11 -25.79 -0.87
N LEU A 10 -4.34 -26.15 -0.47
CA LEU A 10 -5.50 -25.25 -0.54
C LEU A 10 -5.44 -24.19 0.56
N VAL A 11 -4.89 -24.55 1.72
CA VAL A 11 -4.64 -23.59 2.81
C VAL A 11 -3.56 -22.60 2.39
N GLN A 12 -2.47 -23.09 1.79
CA GLN A 12 -1.40 -22.23 1.29
C GLN A 12 -1.89 -21.28 0.18
N GLN A 13 -2.67 -21.77 -0.79
CA GLN A 13 -3.25 -20.92 -1.84
C GLN A 13 -4.13 -19.79 -1.30
N ARG A 14 -4.91 -20.06 -0.24
CA ARG A 14 -5.73 -19.03 0.42
C ARG A 14 -4.87 -17.97 1.10
N LEU A 15 -3.83 -18.39 1.82
CA LEU A 15 -2.89 -17.46 2.45
C LEU A 15 -2.14 -16.62 1.42
N ASP A 16 -1.73 -17.22 0.29
CA ASP A 16 -1.09 -16.51 -0.81
C ASP A 16 -2.02 -15.47 -1.43
N GLN A 17 -3.31 -15.80 -1.59
CA GLN A 17 -4.33 -14.86 -2.07
C GLN A 17 -4.57 -13.71 -1.08
N GLU A 18 -4.75 -14.02 0.21
CA GLU A 18 -4.92 -13.00 1.26
C GLU A 18 -3.71 -12.07 1.33
N LEU A 19 -2.49 -12.62 1.22
CA LEU A 19 -1.27 -11.84 1.17
C LEU A 19 -1.23 -10.94 -0.07
N ALA A 20 -1.60 -11.47 -1.25
CA ALA A 20 -1.64 -10.70 -2.49
C ALA A 20 -2.64 -9.53 -2.39
N ASP A 21 -3.81 -9.74 -1.81
CA ASP A 21 -4.84 -8.72 -1.62
C ASP A 21 -4.35 -7.61 -0.68
N VAL A 22 -3.71 -7.97 0.44
CA VAL A 22 -3.11 -7.00 1.37
C VAL A 22 -2.01 -6.19 0.69
N LEU A 23 -1.10 -6.85 -0.04
CA LEU A 23 -0.03 -6.17 -0.77
C LEU A 23 -0.57 -5.23 -1.86
N MET A 24 -1.66 -5.62 -2.53
CA MET A 24 -2.33 -4.77 -3.51
C MET A 24 -2.93 -3.53 -2.86
N ALA A 25 -3.61 -3.68 -1.72
CA ALA A 25 -4.16 -2.55 -0.96
C ALA A 25 -3.05 -1.58 -0.47
N ILE A 26 -1.91 -2.12 0.01
CA ILE A 26 -0.75 -1.32 0.39
C ILE A 26 -0.19 -0.55 -0.82
N SER A 27 -0.07 -1.21 -1.97
CA SER A 27 0.42 -0.58 -3.21
C SER A 27 -0.47 0.59 -3.66
N VAL A 28 -1.79 0.38 -3.69
CA VAL A 28 -2.76 1.44 -4.03
C VAL A 28 -2.64 2.63 -3.07
N THR A 29 -2.58 2.35 -1.76
CA THR A 29 -2.45 3.39 -0.74
C THR A 29 -1.14 4.17 -0.89
N THR A 30 -0.03 3.47 -1.11
CA THR A 30 1.29 4.08 -1.28
C THR A 30 1.33 4.99 -2.51
N ASN A 31 0.75 4.56 -3.63
CA ASN A 31 0.66 5.38 -4.85
C ASN A 31 -0.18 6.65 -4.64
N SER A 32 -1.29 6.54 -3.90
CA SER A 32 -2.13 7.69 -3.55
C SER A 32 -1.37 8.71 -2.69
N ILE A 33 -0.64 8.24 -1.66
CA ILE A 33 0.21 9.09 -0.81
C ILE A 33 1.29 9.78 -1.64
N ALA A 34 1.99 9.03 -2.50
CA ALA A 34 3.04 9.59 -3.36
C ALA A 34 2.48 10.71 -4.26
N ARG A 35 1.30 10.52 -4.85
CA ARG A 35 0.63 11.54 -5.66
C ARG A 35 0.28 12.78 -4.84
N HIS A 36 -0.27 12.63 -3.64
CA HIS A 36 -0.58 13.76 -2.76
C HIS A 36 0.68 14.55 -2.38
N LEU A 37 1.79 13.86 -2.08
CA LEU A 37 3.08 14.52 -1.80
C LEU A 37 3.61 15.29 -3.02
N GLN A 38 3.49 14.73 -4.22
CA GLN A 38 3.88 15.43 -5.45
C GLN A 38 3.07 16.72 -5.66
N ILE A 39 1.75 16.66 -5.46
CA ILE A 39 0.87 17.84 -5.56
C ILE A 39 1.26 18.89 -4.52
N LEU A 40 1.42 18.48 -3.25
CA LEU A 40 1.81 19.38 -2.18
C LEU A 40 3.18 20.03 -2.44
N ASN A 41 4.14 19.27 -2.96
CA ASN A 41 5.44 19.79 -3.38
C ASN A 41 5.32 20.81 -4.51
N GLY A 42 4.49 20.53 -5.53
CA GLY A 42 4.20 21.47 -6.61
C GLY A 42 3.57 22.77 -6.11
N GLN A 43 2.60 22.68 -5.20
CA GLN A 43 1.96 23.84 -4.58
C GLN A 43 2.94 24.68 -3.74
N ARG A 44 3.82 24.04 -2.95
CA ARG A 44 4.85 24.73 -2.17
C ARG A 44 5.84 25.46 -3.08
N LYS A 45 6.30 24.81 -4.15
CA LYS A 45 7.16 25.43 -5.16
C LYS A 45 6.49 26.65 -5.81
N ALA A 46 5.22 26.55 -6.20
CA ALA A 46 4.47 27.65 -6.81
C ALA A 46 4.29 28.85 -5.86
N LYS A 47 4.20 28.60 -4.55
CA LYS A 47 4.10 29.65 -3.52
C LYS A 47 5.45 30.23 -3.10
N GLY A 48 6.56 29.81 -3.69
CA GLY A 48 7.91 30.25 -3.30
C GLY A 48 8.34 29.77 -1.90
N VAL A 49 7.62 28.80 -1.32
CA VAL A 49 7.96 28.22 -0.02
C VAL A 49 9.20 27.35 -0.20
N ASN A 50 10.32 27.77 0.37
CA ASN A 50 11.55 27.00 0.37
C ASN A 50 11.32 25.69 1.15
N LEU A 51 11.37 24.56 0.46
CA LEU A 51 11.18 23.23 1.05
C LEU A 51 12.26 22.87 2.09
N ASN A 52 13.38 23.59 2.10
CA ASN A 52 14.47 23.45 3.05
C ASN A 52 14.39 24.45 4.21
N ASP A 53 13.33 25.25 4.29
CA ASP A 53 13.07 26.13 5.43
C ASP A 53 12.58 25.27 6.61
N LYS A 54 13.53 24.61 7.27
CA LYS A 54 13.32 24.01 8.59
C LYS A 54 13.20 25.16 9.59
N ARG A 55 11.99 25.64 9.80
CA ARG A 55 11.62 26.40 10.99
C ARG A 55 11.50 25.48 12.20
#